data_AF-G5KDW3-F1
#
_entry.id   AF-G5KDW3-F1
#
_cell.length_a   1.000
_cell.length_b   1.000
_cell.length_c   1.000
_cell.angle_alpha   90.00
_cell.angle_beta   90.00
_cell.angle_gamma   90.00
#
_symmetry.space_group_name_H-M   'P 1'
#
loop_
_entity.id
_entity.type
_entity.pdbx_description
1 polymer ?
#
loop_
_entity_poly.entity_id
_entity_poly.type
_entity_poly.pdbx_seq_one_letter_code
_entity_poly.pdbx_strand_id
1 'polypeptide(L)'
;MKYQEGDLIKNVETNESEIGNTRTIKIIKKAMYDESFRSVKEFLYGIAIYEGDKEFYRPTYPFVRSKEDVKNLEKFVNTYENDLLNFYCNGHNYDFGRFVYGIGSGGKDRVREQWFALGVVFY
;
A
#
# COMPACT_ATOMS: atom_id res chain seq x y z
N MET A 1 -35.27 -26.76 -29.68
CA MET A 1 -34.17 -26.36 -28.79
C MET A 1 -34.79 -25.90 -27.47
N LYS A 2 -34.56 -26.62 -26.37
CA LYS A 2 -35.02 -26.25 -25.03
C LYS A 2 -33.80 -25.78 -24.25
N TYR A 3 -33.79 -24.52 -23.82
CA TYR A 3 -32.76 -23.99 -22.93
C TYR A 3 -33.02 -24.54 -21.52
N GLN A 4 -32.00 -25.11 -20.88
CA GLN A 4 -32.05 -25.49 -19.47
C GLN A 4 -31.85 -24.24 -18.62
N GLU A 5 -32.78 -24.01 -17.70
CA GLU A 5 -32.70 -23.00 -16.65
C GLU A 5 -31.53 -23.36 -15.72
N GLY A 6 -30.56 -22.45 -15.59
CA GLY A 6 -29.43 -22.63 -14.69
C GLY A 6 -29.89 -22.45 -13.24
N ASP A 7 -29.58 -23.44 -12.40
CA ASP A 7 -29.88 -23.43 -10.97
C ASP A 7 -29.30 -22.19 -10.28
N LEU A 8 -30.17 -21.37 -9.69
CA LEU A 8 -29.79 -20.29 -8.77
C LEU A 8 -29.19 -20.93 -7.51
N ILE A 9 -27.86 -20.98 -7.44
CA ILE A 9 -27.15 -21.37 -6.23
C ILE A 9 -27.56 -20.40 -5.12
N LYS A 10 -28.27 -20.95 -4.14
CA LYS A 10 -28.70 -20.26 -2.92
C LYS A 10 -27.48 -19.59 -2.27
N ASN A 11 -27.58 -18.29 -2.04
CA ASN A 11 -26.68 -17.52 -1.19
C ASN A 11 -26.65 -18.16 0.20
N VAL A 12 -25.73 -19.10 0.41
CA VAL A 12 -25.29 -19.45 1.75
C VAL A 12 -24.43 -18.28 2.17
N GLU A 13 -24.93 -17.46 3.10
CA GLU A 13 -24.11 -16.53 3.87
C GLU A 13 -23.00 -17.35 4.51
N THR A 14 -21.84 -17.40 3.85
CA THR A 14 -20.61 -17.87 4.46
C THR A 14 -20.36 -16.93 5.61
N ASN A 15 -20.54 -17.46 6.83
CA ASN A 15 -20.09 -16.85 8.07
C ASN A 15 -18.83 -16.07 7.80
N GLU A 16 -18.87 -14.76 8.02
CA GLU A 16 -17.69 -13.92 8.11
C GLU A 16 -16.79 -14.59 9.13
N SER A 17 -15.84 -15.38 8.64
CA SER A 17 -14.74 -15.83 9.46
C SER A 17 -14.13 -14.55 9.99
N GLU A 18 -14.21 -14.35 11.30
CA GLU A 18 -13.42 -13.37 12.03
C GLU A 18 -11.95 -13.69 11.75
N ILE A 19 -11.45 -13.21 10.61
CA ILE A 19 -10.02 -13.15 10.34
C ILE A 19 -9.56 -12.07 11.30
N GLY A 20 -9.01 -12.49 12.43
CA GLY A 20 -8.20 -11.61 13.26
C GLY A 20 -7.15 -10.97 12.37
N ASN A 21 -7.40 -9.74 11.92
CA ASN A 21 -6.57 -9.00 11.00
C ASN A 21 -5.29 -8.55 11.75
N THR A 22 -4.38 -9.46 12.07
CA THR A 22 -3.04 -9.10 12.57
C THR A 22 -2.16 -8.71 11.39
N ARG A 23 -2.59 -7.69 10.65
CA ARG A 23 -1.77 -7.06 9.63
C ARG A 23 -0.73 -6.16 10.29
N THR A 24 0.51 -6.21 9.81
CA THR A 24 1.61 -5.36 10.32
C THR A 24 2.37 -4.72 9.18
N ILE A 25 2.98 -3.56 9.45
CA ILE A 25 3.83 -2.84 8.50
C ILE A 25 5.29 -3.03 8.90
N LYS A 26 6.15 -3.39 7.94
CA LYS A 26 7.61 -3.39 8.13
C LYS A 26 8.26 -2.52 7.06
N ILE A 27 9.29 -1.78 7.44
CA ILE A 27 10.16 -1.08 6.48
C ILE A 27 11.19 -2.08 5.96
N ILE A 28 11.27 -2.20 4.64
CA ILE A 28 12.14 -3.15 3.96
C ILE A 28 12.93 -2.48 2.84
N LYS A 29 14.13 -3.01 2.58
CA LYS A 29 14.97 -2.59 1.46
C LYS A 29 14.58 -3.41 0.22
N LYS A 30 14.17 -2.73 -0.86
CA LYS A 30 13.77 -3.35 -2.13
C LYS A 30 14.76 -2.96 -3.23
N ALA A 31 15.06 -3.89 -4.14
CA ALA A 31 15.78 -3.56 -5.36
C ALA A 31 14.85 -2.79 -6.30
N MET A 32 15.35 -1.71 -6.90
CA MET A 32 14.67 -0.98 -7.95
C MET A 32 15.25 -1.43 -9.30
N TYR A 33 14.38 -1.87 -10.20
CA TYR A 33 14.75 -2.16 -11.57
C TYR A 33 14.50 -0.90 -12.39
N ASP A 34 15.57 -0.30 -12.91
CA ASP A 34 15.52 0.73 -13.95
C ASP A 34 15.23 0.03 -15.30
N GLU A 35 14.39 0.62 -16.15
CA GLU A 35 14.17 0.14 -17.54
C GLU A 35 15.45 0.23 -18.38
N SER A 36 16.39 1.08 -17.96
CA SER A 36 17.74 1.14 -18.48
C SER A 36 18.51 -0.09 -18.02
N PHE A 37 19.19 -0.80 -18.93
CA PHE A 37 20.16 -1.87 -18.67
C PHE A 37 21.41 -1.39 -17.90
N ARG A 38 21.25 -0.60 -16.84
CA ARG A 38 22.33 -0.21 -15.94
C ARG A 38 22.70 -1.42 -15.10
N SER A 39 23.98 -1.78 -15.14
CA SER A 39 24.60 -2.87 -14.38
C SER A 39 24.64 -2.64 -12.86
N VAL A 40 24.05 -1.55 -12.37
CA VAL A 40 24.05 -1.15 -10.96
C VAL A 40 22.67 -1.41 -10.38
N LYS A 41 22.60 -2.26 -9.35
CA LYS A 41 21.38 -2.45 -8.57
C LYS A 41 21.11 -1.18 -7.77
N GLU A 42 20.10 -0.42 -8.18
CA GLU A 42 19.55 0.65 -7.35
C GLU A 42 18.65 0.04 -6.27
N PHE A 43 18.60 0.68 -5.10
CA PHE A 43 17.79 0.22 -3.98
C PHE A 43 16.93 1.37 -3.47
N LEU A 44 15.75 1.03 -2.99
CA LEU A 44 14.87 1.91 -2.24
C LEU A 44 14.52 1.26 -0.90
N TYR A 45 14.04 2.07 0.04
CA TYR A 45 13.44 1.61 1.29
C TYR A 45 11.96 1.92 1.24
N GLY A 46 11.12 0.90 1.31
CA GLY A 46 9.67 1.05 1.28
C GLY A 46 9.03 0.25 2.39
N ILE A 47 7.71 0.13 2.36
CA ILE A 47 6.99 -0.72 3.31
C ILE A 47 6.68 -2.11 2.72
N ALA A 48 6.39 -3.06 3.59
CA ALA A 48 5.72 -4.32 3.28
C ALA A 48 4.63 -4.54 4.31
N ILE A 49 3.47 -5.01 3.83
CA ILE A 49 2.35 -5.40 4.68
C ILE A 49 2.43 -6.91 4.88
N TYR A 50 2.34 -7.37 6.11
CA TYR A 50 2.34 -8.78 6.46
C TYR A 50 1.00 -9.19 7.04
N GLU A 51 0.46 -10.33 6.60
CA GLU A 51 -0.64 -11.06 7.24
C GLU A 51 -0.06 -12.29 7.93
N GLY A 52 0.12 -12.21 9.25
CA GLY A 52 0.96 -13.17 9.98
C GLY A 52 2.39 -13.14 9.42
N ASP A 53 2.88 -14.28 8.94
CA ASP A 53 4.23 -14.41 8.37
C ASP A 53 4.28 -14.20 6.84
N LYS A 54 3.13 -13.97 6.19
CA LYS A 54 3.06 -13.84 4.73
C LYS A 54 3.08 -12.38 4.32
N GLU A 55 4.05 -12.02 3.46
CA GLU A 55 4.07 -10.71 2.82
C GLU A 55 2.95 -10.61 1.79
N PHE A 56 2.16 -9.54 1.90
CA PHE A 56 1.15 -9.18 0.91
C PHE A 56 1.83 -8.43 -0.24
N TYR A 57 2.07 -9.12 -1.35
CA TYR A 57 2.84 -8.58 -2.47
C TYR A 57 2.00 -7.64 -3.35
N ARG A 58 2.13 -6.32 -3.12
CA ARG A 58 1.62 -5.27 -3.99
C ARG A 58 2.62 -4.12 -4.11
N PRO A 59 2.52 -3.25 -5.13
CA PRO A 59 3.22 -1.97 -5.13
C PRO A 59 2.81 -1.22 -3.87
N THR A 60 3.77 -0.95 -3.00
CA THR A 60 3.54 -0.31 -1.71
C THR A 60 4.25 1.03 -1.66
N TYR A 61 3.47 2.10 -1.55
CA TYR A 61 3.92 3.41 -1.06
C TYR A 61 3.64 3.49 0.45
N PRO A 62 4.35 4.32 1.22
CA PRO A 62 5.46 5.19 0.83
C PRO A 62 6.79 4.45 0.58
N PHE A 63 7.74 5.14 -0.05
CA PHE A 63 9.16 4.75 -0.08
C PHE A 63 10.09 5.96 -0.07
N VAL A 64 11.38 5.72 0.22
CA VAL A 64 12.49 6.67 0.09
C VAL A 64 13.62 6.06 -0.74
N ARG A 65 14.40 6.88 -1.43
CA ARG A 65 15.55 6.43 -2.25
C ARG A 65 16.89 6.50 -1.53
N SER A 66 17.01 7.35 -0.51
CA SER A 66 18.21 7.44 0.32
C SER A 66 18.05 6.67 1.63
N LYS A 67 19.15 6.11 2.12
CA LYS A 67 19.19 5.52 3.47
C LYS A 67 19.02 6.58 4.56
N GLU A 68 19.45 7.82 4.30
CA GLU A 68 19.39 8.92 5.26
C GLU A 68 17.95 9.33 5.57
N ASP A 69 17.04 9.15 4.60
CA ASP A 69 15.62 9.51 4.71
C ASP A 69 14.77 8.41 5.36
N VAL A 70 15.35 7.26 5.74
CA VAL A 70 14.58 6.15 6.35
C VAL A 70 13.87 6.60 7.63
N LYS A 71 14.46 7.52 8.40
CA LYS A 71 13.80 8.10 9.58
C LYS A 71 12.53 8.88 9.22
N ASN A 72 12.50 9.52 8.05
CA ASN A 72 11.31 10.21 7.56
C ASN A 72 10.25 9.21 7.10
N LEU A 73 10.66 8.08 6.51
CA LEU A 73 9.77 6.97 6.20
C LEU A 73 9.14 6.37 7.46
N GLU A 74 9.92 6.13 8.51
CA GLU A 74 9.44 5.68 9.83
C GLU A 74 8.42 6.66 10.40
N LYS A 75 8.72 7.97 10.34
CA LYS A 75 7.79 9.01 10.78
C LYS A 75 6.48 8.98 9.98
N PHE A 76 6.55 8.80 8.67
CA PHE A 76 5.36 8.67 7.83
C PHE A 76 4.53 7.46 8.26
N VAL A 77 5.15 6.28 8.38
CA VAL A 77 4.46 5.04 8.79
C VAL A 77 3.78 5.23 10.14
N ASN A 78 4.48 5.78 11.14
CA ASN A 78 3.90 6.04 12.46
C ASN A 78 2.74 7.05 12.41
N THR A 79 2.77 8.01 11.48
CA THR A 79 1.70 9.01 11.33
C THR A 79 0.44 8.40 10.71
N TYR A 80 0.62 7.47 9.77
CA TYR A 80 -0.46 6.95 8.92
C TYR A 80 -0.68 5.44 9.08
N GLU A 81 -0.23 4.81 10.17
CA GLU A 81 -0.20 3.35 10.30
C GLU A 81 -1.57 2.72 10.06
N ASN A 82 -2.60 3.21 10.76
CA ASN A 82 -3.97 2.71 10.62
C ASN A 82 -4.53 2.97 9.21
N ASP A 83 -4.26 4.15 8.65
CA ASP A 83 -4.72 4.51 7.30
C ASP A 83 -4.06 3.63 6.25
N LEU A 84 -2.76 3.35 6.37
CA LEU A 84 -2.02 2.47 5.49
C LEU A 84 -2.54 1.05 5.57
N LEU A 85 -2.73 0.52 6.78
CA LEU A 85 -3.30 -0.81 6.97
C LEU A 85 -4.69 -0.90 6.32
N ASN A 86 -5.58 0.05 6.58
CA ASN A 86 -6.92 0.10 5.99
C ASN A 86 -6.87 0.25 4.47
N PHE A 87 -6.02 1.13 3.94
CA PHE A 87 -5.85 1.36 2.51
C PHE A 87 -5.50 0.07 1.77
N TYR A 88 -4.55 -0.72 2.28
CA TYR A 88 -4.15 -1.98 1.65
C TYR A 88 -5.17 -3.11 1.83
N CYS A 89 -6.16 -2.98 2.71
CA CYS A 89 -7.27 -3.94 2.81
C CYS A 89 -8.23 -3.86 1.62
N ASN A 90 -8.43 -2.66 1.06
CA ASN A 90 -9.59 -2.37 0.20
C ASN A 90 -9.34 -2.55 -1.31
N GLY A 91 -8.19 -3.11 -1.72
CA GLY A 91 -7.92 -3.51 -3.11
C GLY A 91 -7.63 -2.37 -4.11
N HIS A 92 -7.97 -1.12 -3.79
CA HIS A 92 -7.63 0.08 -4.58
C HIS A 92 -6.39 0.75 -4.02
N ASN A 93 -5.22 0.46 -4.59
CA ASN A 93 -3.91 0.75 -4.00
C ASN A 93 -3.09 1.83 -4.74
N TYR A 94 -3.73 2.68 -5.53
CA TYR A 94 -3.04 3.59 -6.45
C TYR A 94 -2.92 5.04 -5.98
N ASP A 95 -3.69 5.47 -4.97
CA ASP A 95 -3.71 6.86 -4.50
C ASP A 95 -4.06 6.92 -3.00
N PHE A 96 -3.05 6.68 -2.16
CA PHE A 96 -3.12 6.77 -0.70
C PHE A 96 -3.46 8.20 -0.25
N GLY A 97 -2.89 9.21 -0.91
CA GLY A 97 -3.19 10.60 -0.59
C GLY A 97 -4.67 10.93 -0.77
N ARG A 98 -5.32 10.42 -1.83
CA ARG A 98 -6.76 10.59 -2.05
C ARG A 98 -7.58 9.78 -1.06
N PHE A 99 -7.10 8.62 -0.64
CA PHE A 99 -7.73 7.84 0.42
C PHE A 99 -7.81 8.62 1.74
N VAL A 100 -6.73 9.29 2.14
CA VAL A 100 -6.69 10.07 3.39
C VAL A 100 -7.41 11.43 3.28
N TYR A 101 -7.20 12.16 2.18
CA TYR A 101 -7.59 13.58 2.09
C TYR A 101 -8.80 13.85 1.17
N GLY A 102 -9.36 12.82 0.55
CA GLY A 102 -10.48 12.93 -0.36
C GLY A 102 -10.14 13.64 -1.67
N ILE A 103 -11.18 14.06 -2.39
CA ILE A 103 -11.07 14.74 -3.70
C ILE A 103 -11.38 16.23 -3.52
N GLY A 104 -10.67 17.09 -4.24
CA GLY A 104 -11.04 18.49 -4.40
C GLY A 104 -10.69 19.41 -3.22
N SER A 105 -10.10 18.89 -2.15
CA SER A 105 -9.68 19.67 -0.98
C SER A 105 -8.35 20.40 -1.17
N GLY A 106 -7.54 20.02 -2.18
CA GLY A 106 -6.15 20.48 -2.35
C GLY A 106 -5.19 20.03 -1.24
N GLY A 107 -5.72 19.47 -0.14
CA GLY A 107 -4.94 19.02 1.02
C GLY A 107 -3.98 17.88 0.69
N LYS A 108 -4.37 17.00 -0.24
CA LYS A 108 -3.52 15.92 -0.75
C LYS A 108 -2.19 16.44 -1.28
N ASP A 109 -2.24 17.41 -2.19
CA ASP A 109 -1.04 17.91 -2.87
C ASP A 109 -0.11 18.61 -1.89
N ARG A 110 -0.64 19.42 -0.97
CA ARG A 110 0.15 20.08 0.06
C ARG A 110 0.88 19.08 0.97
N VAL A 111 0.19 18.05 1.43
CA VAL A 111 0.80 17.02 2.30
C VAL A 111 1.81 16.18 1.52
N ARG A 112 1.49 15.85 0.26
CA ARG A 112 2.42 15.16 -0.64
C ARG A 112 3.71 15.94 -0.82
N GLU A 113 3.62 17.24 -1.09
CA GLU A 113 4.79 18.12 -1.23
C GLU A 113 5.61 18.19 0.06
N GLN A 114 4.96 18.28 1.23
CA GLN A 114 5.66 18.30 2.52
C GLN A 114 6.48 17.04 2.76
N TRP A 115 5.94 15.86 2.47
CA TRP A 115 6.66 14.60 2.61
C TRP A 115 7.70 14.39 1.52
N PHE A 116 7.40 14.84 0.30
CA PHE A 116 8.34 14.78 -0.81
C PHE A 116 9.60 15.61 -0.53
N ALA A 117 9.45 16.78 0.10
CA ALA A 117 10.57 17.60 0.57
C ALA A 117 11.45 16.88 1.63
N LEU A 118 10.93 15.85 2.29
CA LEU A 118 11.66 14.98 3.23
C LEU A 118 12.15 13.67 2.59
N GLY A 119 12.06 13.56 1.26
CA GLY A 119 12.47 12.39 0.48
C GLY A 119 11.45 11.25 0.45
N VAL A 120 10.30 11.40 1.10
CA VAL A 120 9.24 10.37 1.17
C VAL A 120 8.29 10.52 -0.01
N VAL A 121 8.24 9.48 -0.84
CA VAL A 121 7.39 9.42 -2.03
C VAL A 121 6.17 8.57 -1.76
N PHE A 122 4.99 9.15 -1.97
CA PHE A 122 3.70 8.45 -2.00
C PHE A 122 2.77 9.13 -3.00
N TYR A 123 1.68 8.44 -3.35
CA TYR A 123 0.65 8.91 -4.29
C TYR A 123 -0.66 9.11 -3.57
#